data_AF-A0A4R1ZWE8-F1
#
_entry.id   AF-A0A4R1ZWE8-F1
#
_cell.length_a   1.000
_cell.length_b   1.000
_cell.length_c   1.000
_cell.angle_alpha   90.00
_cell.angle_beta   90.00
_cell.angle_gamma   90.00
#
_symmetry.space_group_name_H-M   'P 1'
#
loop_
_entity.id
_entity.type
_entity.pdbx_description
1 polymer ?
#
loop_
_entity_poly.entity_id
_entity_poly.type
_entity_poly.pdbx_seq_one_letter_code
_entity_poly.pdbx_strand_id
1 'polypeptide(L)'
;MDHRKPFSLVRIGDGENICLAQNSVWPIRDVLKEPWTIKANHGERGVHLPNIRLRNELVQGIRNANVVGILLLNDTRIQAPKRLKRILTNKIFTHFNLSPRFTCDACINRYIPKYKAFWDVLKNRRVLLISQHANEMKRVLVNKYSLNVTGTILFSDYRQTNRVLKEVEMLKNKFDIVLISAGVNAVILAPKIALRTGKVALDFGQGHKNFMKSRTV
;
A
#
# COMPACT_ATOMS: atom_id res chain seq x y z
N MET A 1 -7.96 10.07 -13.63
CA MET A 1 -8.05 11.36 -12.92
C MET A 1 -8.97 12.32 -13.68
N ASP A 2 -8.80 12.47 -15.00
CA ASP A 2 -9.65 13.35 -15.82
C ASP A 2 -11.11 12.93 -15.88
N HIS A 3 -11.38 11.63 -15.96
CA HIS A 3 -12.74 11.09 -15.94
C HIS A 3 -13.37 11.01 -14.53
N ARG A 4 -12.69 11.49 -13.47
CA ARG A 4 -13.14 11.45 -12.06
C ARG A 4 -13.72 10.10 -11.59
N LYS A 5 -13.20 8.99 -12.11
CA LYS A 5 -13.59 7.64 -11.69
C LYS A 5 -12.74 7.17 -10.50
N PRO A 6 -13.34 6.46 -9.53
CA PRO A 6 -12.58 5.84 -8.46
C PRO A 6 -11.57 4.86 -9.04
N PHE A 7 -10.34 4.91 -8.54
CA PHE A 7 -9.29 3.99 -8.93
C PHE A 7 -8.41 3.65 -7.73
N SER A 8 -8.09 2.37 -7.57
CA SER A 8 -7.18 1.90 -6.54
C SER A 8 -6.15 0.92 -7.11
N LEU A 9 -4.89 1.14 -6.70
CA LEU A 9 -3.79 0.22 -6.90
C LEU A 9 -3.33 -0.26 -5.54
N VAL A 10 -3.34 -1.58 -5.32
CA VAL A 10 -2.76 -2.24 -4.14
C VAL A 10 -1.61 -3.12 -4.57
N ARG A 11 -0.68 -3.46 -3.67
CA ARG A 11 0.46 -4.33 -4.00
C ARG A 11 0.62 -5.39 -2.92
N ILE A 12 1.00 -6.60 -3.33
CA ILE A 12 1.17 -7.75 -2.46
C ILE A 12 2.65 -8.15 -2.45
N GLY A 13 3.30 -7.93 -1.32
CA GLY A 13 4.65 -8.41 -1.02
C GLY A 13 4.65 -9.56 -0.02
N ASP A 14 5.81 -9.79 0.58
CA ASP A 14 6.03 -10.81 1.60
C ASP A 14 5.21 -10.56 2.87
N GLY A 15 5.16 -9.32 3.35
CA GLY A 15 4.38 -8.96 4.53
C GLY A 15 2.87 -9.17 4.34
N GLU A 16 2.33 -8.72 3.20
CA GLU A 16 0.92 -8.93 2.87
C GLU A 16 0.58 -10.42 2.76
N ASN A 17 1.46 -11.22 2.12
CA ASN A 17 1.29 -12.66 2.04
C ASN A 17 1.28 -13.33 3.43
N ILE A 18 2.17 -12.94 4.34
CA ILE A 18 2.22 -13.47 5.71
C ILE A 18 0.91 -13.17 6.46
N CYS A 19 0.41 -11.93 6.37
CA CYS A 19 -0.87 -11.56 6.97
C CYS A 19 -2.04 -12.32 6.36
N LEU A 20 -2.04 -12.57 5.05
CA LEU A 20 -3.09 -13.33 4.36
C LEU A 20 -3.06 -14.83 4.69
N ALA A 21 -1.89 -15.38 5.03
CA ALA A 21 -1.69 -16.81 5.30
C ALA A 21 -2.24 -17.29 6.66
N GLN A 22 -2.58 -16.36 7.57
CA GLN A 22 -3.09 -16.65 8.91
C GLN A 22 -4.33 -17.56 8.89
N ASN A 23 -4.23 -18.80 9.41
CA ASN A 23 -5.34 -19.75 9.47
C ASN A 23 -6.08 -19.88 8.13
N SER A 24 -5.32 -19.92 7.04
CA SER A 24 -5.84 -20.09 5.68
C SER A 24 -5.01 -21.14 4.96
N VAL A 25 -3.91 -20.74 4.34
CA VAL A 25 -2.96 -21.63 3.70
C VAL A 25 -1.87 -22.11 4.65
N TRP A 26 -1.67 -21.42 5.78
CA TRP A 26 -0.78 -21.82 6.87
C TRP A 26 -1.51 -21.85 8.22
N PRO A 27 -1.10 -22.74 9.13
CA PRO A 27 -1.54 -22.67 10.52
C PRO A 27 -0.94 -21.43 11.20
N ILE A 28 -1.65 -20.83 12.15
CA ILE A 28 -1.19 -19.59 12.80
C ILE A 28 0.21 -19.71 13.42
N ARG A 29 0.56 -20.88 13.97
CA ARG A 29 1.88 -21.14 14.57
C ARG A 29 3.04 -20.90 13.60
N ASP A 30 2.86 -21.17 12.32
CA ASP A 30 3.91 -21.01 11.31
C ASP A 30 4.01 -19.53 10.91
N VAL A 31 2.87 -18.83 10.82
CA VAL A 31 2.84 -17.38 10.60
C VAL A 31 3.55 -16.62 11.73
N LEU A 32 3.34 -17.01 12.99
CA LEU A 32 3.92 -16.34 14.15
C LEU A 32 5.45 -16.53 14.26
N LYS A 33 6.00 -17.57 13.64
CA LYS A 33 7.45 -17.83 13.61
C LYS A 33 8.20 -17.00 12.57
N GLU A 34 7.50 -16.37 11.63
CA GLU A 34 8.16 -15.59 10.58
C GLU A 34 8.88 -14.37 11.18
N PRO A 35 10.14 -14.09 10.79
CA PRO A 35 10.86 -12.91 11.27
C PRO A 35 10.11 -11.58 11.01
N TRP A 36 9.35 -11.52 9.92
CA TRP A 36 8.50 -10.37 9.63
C TRP A 36 7.40 -10.19 10.67
N THR A 37 6.76 -11.29 11.11
CA THR A 37 5.71 -11.29 12.13
C THR A 37 6.25 -10.92 13.50
N ILE A 38 7.43 -11.41 13.86
CA ILE A 38 8.10 -11.02 15.12
C ILE A 38 8.29 -9.49 15.17
N LYS A 39 8.82 -8.90 14.09
CA LYS A 39 8.97 -7.43 13.97
C LYS A 39 7.63 -6.71 14.00
N ALA A 40 6.59 -7.28 13.38
CA ALA A 40 5.25 -6.71 13.42
C ALA A 40 4.71 -6.64 14.85
N ASN A 41 4.88 -7.70 15.63
CA ASN A 41 4.44 -7.77 17.02
C ASN A 41 5.27 -6.90 17.98
N HIS A 42 6.47 -6.47 17.58
CA HIS A 42 7.22 -5.41 18.26
C HIS A 42 6.82 -3.99 17.80
N GLY A 43 5.78 -3.84 16.97
CA GLY A 43 5.26 -2.56 16.52
C GLY A 43 5.92 -1.98 15.27
N GLU A 44 6.89 -2.66 14.65
CA GLU A 44 7.67 -2.10 13.54
C GLU A 44 6.96 -2.12 12.17
N ARG A 45 5.80 -2.80 12.08
CA ARG A 45 5.07 -3.00 10.81
C ARG A 45 3.67 -2.38 10.78
N GLY A 46 3.25 -1.73 11.87
CA GLY A 46 1.93 -1.11 11.99
C GLY A 46 0.76 -2.08 11.99
N VAL A 47 1.02 -3.35 12.31
CA VAL A 47 0.04 -4.43 12.50
C VAL A 47 0.56 -5.37 13.58
N HIS A 48 -0.33 -6.07 14.28
CA HIS A 48 0.00 -7.13 15.23
C HIS A 48 -0.73 -8.40 14.82
N LEU A 49 -0.08 -9.56 14.90
CA LEU A 49 -0.61 -10.88 14.57
C LEU A 49 -0.63 -11.78 15.83
N PRO A 50 -1.64 -12.66 16.01
CA PRO A 50 -2.72 -12.96 15.07
C PRO A 50 -3.75 -11.83 14.96
N ASN A 51 -4.24 -11.60 13.75
CA ASN A 51 -5.32 -10.67 13.47
C ASN A 51 -6.11 -11.13 12.24
N ILE A 52 -7.14 -11.93 12.50
CA ILE A 52 -8.01 -12.50 11.46
C ILE A 52 -8.89 -11.41 10.83
N ARG A 53 -9.24 -10.36 11.57
CA ARG A 53 -9.97 -9.21 11.02
C ARG A 53 -9.13 -8.51 9.95
N LEU A 54 -7.87 -8.21 10.24
CA LEU A 54 -6.92 -7.65 9.28
C LEU A 54 -6.83 -8.54 8.02
N ARG A 55 -6.64 -9.85 8.19
CA ARG A 55 -6.61 -10.81 7.07
C ARG A 55 -7.85 -10.70 6.18
N ASN A 56 -9.03 -10.73 6.77
CA ASN A 56 -10.29 -10.66 6.02
C ASN A 56 -10.46 -9.31 5.32
N GLU A 57 -10.03 -8.21 5.96
CA GLU A 57 -10.02 -6.89 5.33
C GLU A 57 -9.00 -6.78 4.18
N LEU A 58 -7.86 -7.48 4.25
CA LEU A 58 -6.92 -7.58 3.13
C LEU A 58 -7.55 -8.32 1.94
N VAL A 59 -8.22 -9.44 2.18
CA VAL A 59 -8.96 -10.19 1.14
C VAL A 59 -9.98 -9.27 0.46
N GLN A 60 -10.76 -8.52 1.24
CA GLN A 60 -11.73 -7.58 0.68
C GLN A 60 -11.06 -6.43 -0.08
N GLY A 61 -9.93 -5.93 0.43
CA GLY A 61 -9.14 -4.89 -0.23
C GLY A 61 -8.67 -5.34 -1.62
N ILE A 62 -8.16 -6.57 -1.72
CA ILE A 62 -7.72 -7.15 -2.99
C ILE A 62 -8.90 -7.32 -3.96
N ARG A 63 -10.06 -7.79 -3.49
CA ARG A 63 -11.27 -7.93 -4.33
C ARG A 63 -11.76 -6.59 -4.88
N ASN A 64 -11.68 -5.54 -4.08
CA ASN A 64 -12.18 -4.22 -4.45
C ASN A 64 -11.16 -3.37 -5.23
N ALA A 65 -9.91 -3.81 -5.32
CA ALA A 65 -8.88 -3.06 -6.00
C ALA A 65 -9.07 -3.11 -7.52
N ASN A 66 -8.79 -1.99 -8.20
CA ASN A 66 -8.85 -1.95 -9.66
C ASN A 66 -7.63 -2.65 -10.28
N VAL A 67 -6.46 -2.47 -9.66
CA VAL A 67 -5.21 -3.13 -10.05
C VAL A 67 -4.55 -3.73 -8.82
N VAL A 68 -4.07 -4.96 -8.94
CA VAL A 68 -3.32 -5.66 -7.89
C VAL A 68 -1.90 -5.95 -8.36
N GLY A 69 -0.94 -5.30 -7.74
CA GLY A 69 0.48 -5.58 -7.92
C GLY A 69 0.85 -6.90 -7.27
N ILE A 70 1.48 -7.78 -8.05
CA ILE A 70 1.97 -9.10 -7.61
C ILE A 70 3.44 -9.24 -7.98
N LEU A 71 4.22 -9.94 -7.16
CA LEU A 71 5.61 -10.22 -7.50
C LEU A 71 5.70 -11.19 -8.69
N LEU A 72 6.70 -10.99 -9.54
CA LEU A 72 7.05 -11.95 -10.59
C LEU A 72 7.47 -13.29 -9.98
N LEU A 73 7.29 -14.38 -10.73
CA LEU A 73 7.55 -15.74 -10.23
C LEU A 73 8.98 -15.91 -9.70
N ASN A 74 9.95 -15.33 -10.40
CA ASN A 74 11.38 -15.38 -10.09
C ASN A 74 11.91 -14.05 -9.52
N ASP A 75 11.07 -13.28 -8.81
CA ASP A 75 11.49 -12.00 -8.25
C ASP A 75 12.69 -12.15 -7.29
N THR A 76 13.79 -11.49 -7.63
CA THR A 76 15.01 -11.39 -6.80
C THR A 76 15.16 -10.03 -6.11
N ARG A 77 14.24 -9.09 -6.34
CA ARG A 77 14.32 -7.69 -5.92
C ARG A 77 13.82 -7.47 -4.49
N ILE A 78 12.90 -8.32 -4.03
CA ILE A 78 12.46 -8.36 -2.65
C ILE A 78 13.37 -9.31 -1.87
N GLN A 79 13.98 -8.82 -0.80
CA GLN A 79 14.84 -9.61 0.09
C GLN A 79 13.98 -10.41 1.08
N ALA A 80 13.29 -11.42 0.57
CA ALA A 80 12.53 -12.40 1.34
C ALA A 80 12.73 -13.80 0.74
N PRO A 81 12.61 -14.88 1.55
CA PRO A 81 12.54 -16.24 1.04
C PRO A 81 11.55 -16.40 -0.12
N LYS A 82 11.92 -17.18 -1.15
CA LYS A 82 11.04 -17.43 -2.33
C LYS A 82 9.65 -17.93 -1.92
N ARG A 83 9.57 -18.74 -0.85
CA ARG A 83 8.32 -19.28 -0.29
C ARG A 83 7.34 -18.22 0.20
N LEU A 84 7.79 -16.98 0.46
CA LEU A 84 6.95 -15.86 0.93
C LEU A 84 6.48 -14.93 -0.20
N LYS A 85 6.89 -15.19 -1.45
CA LYS A 85 6.62 -14.33 -2.61
C LYS A 85 5.47 -14.88 -3.46
N ARG A 86 5.62 -14.86 -4.79
CA ARG A 86 4.61 -15.26 -5.77
C ARG A 86 4.02 -16.65 -5.51
N ILE A 87 4.82 -17.60 -5.03
CA ILE A 87 4.34 -18.96 -4.68
C ILE A 87 3.24 -18.89 -3.61
N LEU A 88 3.46 -18.11 -2.54
CA LEU A 88 2.47 -17.96 -1.47
C LEU A 88 1.28 -17.12 -1.92
N THR A 89 1.52 -16.06 -2.71
CA THR A 89 0.45 -15.27 -3.34
C THR A 89 -0.50 -16.16 -4.14
N ASN A 90 0.02 -17.10 -4.94
CA ASN A 90 -0.81 -18.02 -5.72
C ASN A 90 -1.65 -18.92 -4.81
N LYS A 91 -1.06 -19.51 -3.77
CA LYS A 91 -1.80 -20.35 -2.79
C LYS A 91 -2.94 -19.57 -2.13
N ILE A 92 -2.66 -18.33 -1.71
CA ILE A 92 -3.63 -17.42 -1.10
C ILE A 92 -4.76 -17.09 -2.09
N PHE A 93 -4.41 -16.79 -3.34
CA PHE A 93 -5.39 -16.44 -4.37
C PHE A 93 -6.32 -17.60 -4.66
N THR A 94 -5.78 -18.82 -4.79
CA THR A 94 -6.59 -20.04 -4.92
C THR A 94 -7.50 -20.22 -3.70
N HIS A 95 -6.97 -20.13 -2.49
CA HIS A 95 -7.75 -20.36 -1.26
C HIS A 95 -8.92 -19.38 -1.09
N PHE A 96 -8.71 -18.09 -1.37
CA PHE A 96 -9.74 -17.05 -1.22
C PHE A 96 -10.53 -16.75 -2.50
N ASN A 97 -10.31 -17.53 -3.57
CA ASN A 97 -10.87 -17.31 -4.90
C ASN A 97 -10.68 -15.86 -5.37
N LEU A 98 -9.44 -15.37 -5.33
CA LEU A 98 -9.07 -14.03 -5.76
C LEU A 98 -8.63 -14.04 -7.22
N SER A 99 -9.35 -13.29 -8.05
CA SER A 99 -9.03 -13.10 -9.47
C SER A 99 -9.06 -11.61 -9.80
N PRO A 100 -7.96 -10.86 -9.53
CA PRO A 100 -7.91 -9.44 -9.85
C PRO A 100 -8.11 -9.21 -11.34
N ARG A 101 -8.96 -8.22 -11.69
CA ARG A 101 -9.23 -7.87 -13.09
C ARG A 101 -7.96 -7.47 -13.85
N PHE A 102 -7.09 -6.72 -13.18
CA PHE A 102 -5.82 -6.28 -13.73
C PHE A 102 -4.71 -6.50 -12.71
N THR A 103 -3.56 -6.95 -13.22
CA THR A 103 -2.36 -7.16 -12.42
C THR A 103 -1.19 -6.34 -12.96
N CYS A 104 -0.31 -5.92 -12.07
CA CYS A 104 0.97 -5.32 -12.43
C CYS A 104 2.10 -5.90 -11.58
N ASP A 105 3.33 -5.45 -11.80
CA ASP A 105 4.44 -5.78 -10.93
C ASP A 105 4.29 -5.09 -9.56
N ALA A 106 4.34 -5.84 -8.45
CA ALA A 106 4.30 -5.29 -7.09
C ALA A 106 5.47 -4.35 -6.76
N CYS A 107 6.58 -4.45 -7.52
CA CYS A 107 7.74 -3.57 -7.39
C CYS A 107 7.58 -2.24 -8.15
N ILE A 108 6.45 -1.98 -8.83
CA ILE A 108 6.23 -0.75 -9.62
C ILE A 108 6.50 0.53 -8.82
N ASN A 109 6.19 0.54 -7.52
CA ASN A 109 6.42 1.69 -6.64
C ASN A 109 7.91 2.01 -6.39
N ARG A 110 8.83 1.08 -6.69
CA ARG A 110 10.28 1.31 -6.62
C ARG A 110 10.83 1.91 -7.91
N TYR A 111 10.14 1.71 -9.03
CA TYR A 111 10.57 2.11 -10.35
C TYR A 111 9.90 3.40 -10.80
N ILE A 112 8.57 3.48 -10.66
CA ILE A 112 7.79 4.60 -11.17
C ILE A 112 8.25 5.98 -10.64
N PRO A 113 8.70 6.14 -9.36
CA PRO A 113 9.17 7.43 -8.88
C PRO A 113 10.52 7.87 -9.47
N LYS A 114 11.22 6.99 -10.22
CA LYS A 114 12.47 7.34 -10.92
C LYS A 114 12.21 8.03 -12.25
N TYR A 115 11.00 7.90 -12.81
CA TYR A 115 10.66 8.47 -14.11
C TYR A 115 9.99 9.83 -13.95
N LYS A 116 10.50 10.84 -14.67
CA LYS A 116 9.92 12.20 -14.67
C LYS A 116 8.42 12.20 -15.02
N ALA A 117 8.02 11.35 -15.98
CA ALA A 117 6.64 11.23 -16.42
C ALA A 117 5.66 10.93 -15.28
N PHE A 118 6.06 10.16 -14.27
CA PHE A 118 5.22 9.91 -13.09
C PHE A 118 4.91 11.20 -12.33
N TRP A 119 5.94 12.02 -12.11
CA TRP A 119 5.80 13.28 -11.39
C TRP A 119 5.04 14.31 -12.22
N ASP A 120 5.25 14.35 -13.53
CA ASP A 120 4.50 15.24 -14.43
C ASP A 120 3.00 14.94 -14.41
N VAL A 121 2.61 13.67 -14.33
CA VAL A 121 1.20 13.26 -14.15
C VAL A 121 0.59 13.78 -12.84
N LEU A 122 1.41 13.97 -11.80
CA LEU A 122 0.98 14.45 -10.48
C LEU A 122 1.06 15.97 -10.32
N LYS A 123 1.90 16.68 -11.07
CA LYS A 123 2.14 18.14 -10.90
C LYS A 123 0.86 18.98 -10.88
N ASN A 124 -0.08 18.67 -11.77
CA ASN A 124 -1.33 19.41 -11.91
C ASN A 124 -2.48 18.82 -11.08
N ARG A 125 -2.18 18.02 -10.05
CA ARG A 125 -3.17 17.32 -9.22
C ARG A 125 -2.97 17.67 -7.76
N ARG A 126 -4.08 17.72 -7.02
CA ARG A 126 -4.06 17.92 -5.57
C ARG A 126 -3.77 16.59 -4.89
N VAL A 127 -2.63 16.49 -4.23
CA VAL A 127 -2.11 15.24 -3.65
C VAL A 127 -2.32 15.24 -2.14
N LEU A 128 -2.97 14.19 -1.63
CA LEU A 128 -3.02 13.86 -0.21
C LEU A 128 -2.01 12.73 0.09
N LEU A 129 -1.28 12.84 1.20
CA LEU A 129 -0.32 11.81 1.62
C LEU A 129 -0.79 11.10 2.89
N ILE A 130 -0.68 9.77 2.92
CA ILE A 130 -0.93 8.95 4.11
C ILE A 130 0.30 8.13 4.44
N SER A 131 0.96 8.41 5.56
CA SER A 131 2.15 7.70 6.02
C SER A 131 2.56 8.14 7.43
N GLN A 132 3.33 7.32 8.15
CA GLN A 132 4.02 7.75 9.36
C GLN A 132 5.04 8.88 9.07
N HIS A 133 5.52 8.98 7.83
CA HIS A 133 6.46 10.01 7.37
C HIS A 133 5.80 11.08 6.48
N ALA A 134 4.47 11.24 6.52
CA ALA A 134 3.76 12.07 5.54
C ALA A 134 4.24 13.54 5.50
N ASN A 135 4.61 14.12 6.64
CA ASN A 135 5.12 15.50 6.71
C ASN A 135 6.49 15.65 6.04
N GLU A 136 7.39 14.70 6.25
CA GLU A 136 8.71 14.70 5.60
C GLU A 136 8.57 14.46 4.09
N MET A 137 7.69 13.54 3.70
CA MET A 137 7.34 13.31 2.29
C MET A 137 6.80 14.59 1.65
N LYS A 138 5.89 15.33 2.32
CA LYS A 138 5.37 16.61 1.81
C LYS A 138 6.49 17.59 1.51
N ARG A 139 7.43 17.77 2.45
CA ARG A 139 8.57 18.68 2.26
C ARG A 139 9.37 18.34 1.01
N VAL A 140 9.71 17.07 0.82
CA VAL A 140 10.48 16.61 -0.35
C VAL A 140 9.68 16.78 -1.65
N LEU A 141 8.41 16.39 -1.65
CA LEU A 141 7.56 16.40 -2.84
C LEU A 141 7.23 17.82 -3.32
N VAL A 142 7.02 18.76 -2.40
CA VAL A 142 6.82 20.17 -2.73
C VAL A 142 8.13 20.77 -3.26
N ASN A 143 9.25 20.59 -2.56
CA ASN A 143 10.49 21.29 -2.89
C ASN A 143 11.21 20.72 -4.12
N LYS A 144 11.27 19.39 -4.25
CA LYS A 144 12.04 18.72 -5.31
C LYS A 144 11.23 18.47 -6.59
N TYR A 145 9.92 18.23 -6.44
CA TYR A 145 9.06 17.83 -7.56
C TYR A 145 7.95 18.82 -7.88
N SER A 146 7.88 19.93 -7.13
CA SER A 146 6.87 20.99 -7.30
C SER A 146 5.44 20.44 -7.29
N LEU A 147 5.17 19.43 -6.47
CA LEU A 147 3.83 18.85 -6.36
C LEU A 147 2.92 19.70 -5.48
N ASN A 148 1.65 19.81 -5.87
CA ASN A 148 0.60 20.41 -5.05
C ASN A 148 0.12 19.42 -3.97
N VAL A 149 0.86 19.33 -2.87
CA VAL A 149 0.49 18.50 -1.70
C VAL A 149 -0.48 19.27 -0.79
N THR A 150 -1.77 18.97 -0.90
CA THR A 150 -2.84 19.70 -0.20
C THR A 150 -3.07 19.25 1.23
N GLY A 151 -2.54 18.09 1.63
CA GLY A 151 -2.66 17.59 2.99
C GLY A 151 -1.78 16.39 3.29
N THR A 152 -1.62 16.11 4.58
CA THR A 152 -0.93 14.94 5.11
C THR A 152 -1.78 14.32 6.22
N ILE A 153 -1.83 13.00 6.29
CA ILE A 153 -2.45 12.24 7.39
C ILE A 153 -1.41 11.26 7.92
N LEU A 154 -1.13 11.35 9.22
CA LEU A 154 -0.24 10.42 9.88
C LEU A 154 -0.94 9.07 10.08
N PHE A 155 -0.27 8.00 9.67
CA PHE A 155 -0.74 6.62 9.83
C PHE A 155 0.45 5.72 10.17
N SER A 156 0.40 5.07 11.33
CA SER A 156 1.43 4.16 11.81
C SER A 156 0.90 2.79 12.22
N ASP A 157 -0.41 2.64 12.47
CA ASP A 157 -0.96 1.40 13.02
C ASP A 157 -2.39 1.11 12.49
N TYR A 158 -2.67 -0.17 12.26
CA TYR A 158 -3.96 -0.69 11.81
C TYR A 158 -5.17 -0.16 12.59
N ARG A 159 -5.04 0.04 13.91
CA ARG A 159 -6.11 0.57 14.77
C ARG A 159 -6.58 1.97 14.33
N GLN A 160 -5.73 2.71 13.61
CA GLN A 160 -6.05 4.05 13.10
C GLN A 160 -6.91 4.04 11.82
N THR A 161 -7.15 2.87 11.21
CA THR A 161 -7.85 2.73 9.92
C THR A 161 -9.16 3.49 9.89
N ASN A 162 -10.03 3.33 10.89
CA ASN A 162 -11.33 3.99 10.92
C ASN A 162 -11.21 5.51 11.04
N ARG A 163 -10.29 6.01 11.88
CA ARG A 163 -10.02 7.44 12.04
C ARG A 163 -9.56 8.05 10.71
N VAL A 164 -8.58 7.41 10.07
CA VAL A 164 -8.02 7.89 8.80
C VAL A 164 -9.04 7.86 7.67
N LEU A 165 -9.88 6.82 7.56
CA LEU A 165 -10.94 6.79 6.55
C LEU A 165 -11.93 7.96 6.71
N LYS A 166 -12.33 8.30 7.94
CA LYS A 166 -13.19 9.47 8.22
C LYS A 166 -12.48 10.78 7.85
N GLU A 167 -11.21 10.92 8.20
CA GLU A 167 -10.41 12.11 7.89
C GLU A 167 -10.26 12.33 6.38
N VAL A 168 -9.96 11.28 5.62
CA VAL A 168 -9.89 11.34 4.16
C VAL A 168 -11.23 11.74 3.54
N GLU A 169 -12.34 11.24 4.09
CA GLU A 169 -13.69 11.55 3.61
C GLU A 169 -14.05 13.03 3.82
N MET A 170 -13.67 13.61 4.96
CA MET A 170 -13.80 15.07 5.21
C MET A 170 -12.94 15.90 4.24
N LEU A 171 -11.83 15.36 3.77
CA LEU A 171 -10.93 16.02 2.81
C LEU A 171 -11.27 15.74 1.35
N LYS A 172 -12.34 14.99 1.02
CA LYS A 172 -12.63 14.49 -0.35
C LYS A 172 -12.63 15.57 -1.45
N ASN A 173 -12.99 16.80 -1.11
CA ASN A 173 -13.05 17.92 -2.05
C ASN A 173 -11.71 18.66 -2.19
N LYS A 174 -10.70 18.33 -1.38
CA LYS A 174 -9.39 18.99 -1.31
C LYS A 174 -8.27 18.20 -2.00
N PHE A 175 -8.55 17.02 -2.54
CA PHE A 175 -7.58 16.21 -3.27
C PHE A 175 -8.19 15.49 -4.48
N ASP A 176 -7.32 15.10 -5.41
CA ASP A 176 -7.65 14.30 -6.59
C ASP A 176 -7.04 12.89 -6.50
N ILE A 177 -5.91 12.78 -5.80
CA ILE A 177 -5.18 11.54 -5.60
C ILE A 177 -4.61 11.44 -4.19
N VAL A 178 -4.59 10.21 -3.65
CA VAL A 178 -3.92 9.87 -2.39
C VAL A 178 -2.73 8.94 -2.66
N LEU A 179 -1.56 9.27 -2.12
CA LEU A 179 -0.39 8.37 -2.08
C LEU A 179 -0.25 7.78 -0.68
N ILE A 180 -0.28 6.45 -0.59
CA ILE A 180 -0.36 5.72 0.68
C ILE A 180 0.91 4.91 0.91
N SER A 181 1.69 5.26 1.92
CA SER A 181 2.88 4.54 2.37
C SER A 181 2.63 3.99 3.78
N ALA A 182 1.81 2.93 3.87
CA ALA A 182 1.28 2.37 5.12
C ALA A 182 1.47 0.85 5.27
N GLY A 183 2.42 0.26 4.53
CA GLY A 183 2.68 -1.18 4.54
C GLY A 183 1.43 -2.00 4.19
N VAL A 184 1.22 -3.10 4.92
CA VAL A 184 0.07 -4.01 4.76
C VAL A 184 -1.27 -3.27 4.76
N ASN A 185 -1.39 -2.20 5.55
CA ASN A 185 -2.62 -1.42 5.67
C ASN A 185 -2.98 -0.68 4.38
N ALA A 186 -2.04 -0.41 3.47
CA ALA A 186 -2.33 0.24 2.20
C ALA A 186 -3.28 -0.59 1.31
N VAL A 187 -3.22 -1.92 1.39
CA VAL A 187 -4.12 -2.85 0.69
C VAL A 187 -5.57 -2.67 1.15
N ILE A 188 -5.78 -2.25 2.39
CA ILE A 188 -7.10 -1.97 2.96
C ILE A 188 -7.53 -0.54 2.65
N LEU A 189 -6.63 0.42 2.88
CA LEU A 189 -6.92 1.85 2.77
C LEU A 189 -7.22 2.26 1.33
N ALA A 190 -6.40 1.86 0.35
CA ALA A 190 -6.53 2.34 -1.03
C ALA A 190 -7.92 2.07 -1.64
N PRO A 191 -8.43 0.82 -1.69
CA PRO A 191 -9.76 0.55 -2.25
C PRO A 191 -10.88 1.20 -1.44
N LYS A 192 -10.80 1.21 -0.10
CA LYS A 192 -11.80 1.88 0.74
C LYS A 192 -11.86 3.38 0.49
N ILE A 193 -10.71 4.04 0.34
CA ILE A 193 -10.62 5.48 0.03
C ILE A 193 -11.18 5.76 -1.36
N ALA A 194 -10.78 4.99 -2.38
CA ALA A 194 -11.28 5.18 -3.73
C ALA A 194 -12.81 5.08 -3.80
N LEU A 195 -13.39 4.05 -3.17
CA LEU A 195 -14.84 3.86 -3.11
C LEU A 195 -15.56 4.99 -2.35
N ARG A 196 -15.04 5.43 -1.21
CA ARG A 196 -15.67 6.48 -0.38
C ARG A 196 -15.61 7.87 -0.98
N THR A 197 -14.60 8.14 -1.80
CA THR A 197 -14.31 9.52 -2.26
C THR A 197 -14.49 9.72 -3.76
N GLY A 198 -14.59 8.63 -4.53
CA GLY A 198 -14.59 8.70 -6.00
C GLY A 198 -13.22 9.08 -6.58
N LYS A 199 -12.16 9.08 -5.76
CA LYS A 199 -10.81 9.56 -6.14
C LYS A 199 -9.85 8.41 -6.45
N VAL A 200 -8.63 8.78 -6.83
CA VAL A 200 -7.53 7.84 -7.05
C VAL A 200 -6.79 7.60 -5.73
N ALA A 201 -6.51 6.34 -5.39
CA ALA A 201 -5.73 5.96 -4.22
C ALA A 201 -4.66 4.93 -4.58
N LEU A 202 -3.40 5.26 -4.37
CA LEU A 202 -2.28 4.41 -4.75
C LEU A 202 -1.52 3.91 -3.52
N ASP A 203 -1.36 2.60 -3.41
CA ASP A 203 -0.35 2.01 -2.54
C ASP A 203 1.05 2.33 -3.08
N PHE A 204 1.67 3.32 -2.47
CA PHE A 204 2.97 3.87 -2.83
C PHE A 204 4.13 3.20 -2.05
N GLY A 205 3.81 2.45 -0.98
CA GLY A 205 4.75 1.62 -0.23
C GLY A 205 6.05 2.31 0.15
N GLN A 206 7.17 1.60 0.00
CA GLN A 206 8.51 2.12 0.28
C GLN A 206 9.08 3.03 -0.83
N GLY A 207 8.29 3.42 -1.85
CA GLY A 207 8.73 4.33 -2.90
C GLY A 207 9.24 5.66 -2.34
N HIS A 208 8.71 6.08 -1.19
CA HIS A 208 9.19 7.25 -0.45
C HIS A 208 10.68 7.22 -0.11
N LYS A 209 11.23 6.05 0.20
CA LYS A 209 12.66 5.92 0.51
C LYS A 209 13.55 6.31 -0.68
N ASN A 210 13.08 6.12 -1.91
CA ASN A 210 13.88 6.43 -3.10
C ASN A 210 14.07 7.93 -3.32
N PHE A 211 13.06 8.75 -2.97
CA PHE A 211 13.17 10.20 -3.12
C PHE A 211 13.51 10.93 -1.81
N MET A 212 13.32 10.30 -0.65
CA MET A 212 13.76 10.86 0.63
C MET A 212 15.26 10.66 0.87
N LYS A 213 15.87 9.59 0.33
CA LYS A 213 17.32 9.35 0.44
C LYS A 213 18.19 10.21 -0.46
N SER A 214 17.62 11.04 -1.35
CA SER A 214 18.42 12.07 -2.01
C SER A 214 18.72 13.18 -1.00
N ARG A 215 19.68 12.91 -0.12
CA ARG A 215 20.50 13.95 0.49
C ARG A 215 21.09 14.77 -0.66
N THR A 216 20.91 16.08 -0.55
CA THR A 216 21.76 17.17 -1.06
C THR A 216 22.74 16.77 -2.16
N VAL A 217 22.50 17.27 -3.38
CA VAL A 217 23.61 17.79 -4.18
C VAL A 217 23.86 19.20 -3.67
#